data_AF-A0A7V4MI54-F1
#
_entry.id   AF-A0A7V4MI54-F1
#
_cell.length_a   1.000
_cell.length_b   1.000
_cell.length_c   1.000
_cell.angle_alpha   90.00
_cell.angle_beta   90.00
_cell.angle_gamma   90.00
#
_symmetry.space_group_name_H-M   'P 1'
#
loop_
_entity.id
_entity.type
_entity.pdbx_description
1 polymer ?
#
loop_
_entity_poly.entity_id
_entity_poly.type
_entity_poly.pdbx_seq_one_letter_code
_entity_poly.pdbx_strand_id
1 'polypeptide(L)'
;MRNESGYALIFAMLVTLFVGLVVWALLYDNSSKKGVYEKPEEKVEEIQRNINAGSDCPLEFKYCEDGTRVGREGPGCKMKKCPEDE
;
A
#
# COMPACT_ATOMS: atom_id res chain seq x y z
N MET A 1 -51.21 -36.36 -14.26
CA MET A 1 -50.18 -35.41 -14.76
C MET A 1 -50.25 -34.16 -13.88
N ARG A 2 -49.53 -34.11 -12.76
CA ARG A 2 -49.59 -33.00 -11.78
C ARG A 2 -48.25 -32.81 -11.05
N ASN A 3 -47.14 -33.12 -11.71
CA ASN A 3 -45.78 -33.02 -11.17
C ASN A 3 -44.82 -32.26 -12.10
N GLU A 4 -45.15 -32.09 -13.39
CA GLU A 4 -44.32 -31.33 -14.33
C GLU A 4 -44.23 -29.83 -13.97
N SER A 5 -45.29 -29.27 -13.38
CA SER A 5 -45.34 -27.88 -12.94
C SER A 5 -44.42 -27.59 -11.74
N GLY A 6 -44.21 -28.60 -10.88
CA GLY A 6 -43.41 -28.45 -9.67
C GLY A 6 -41.91 -28.34 -9.98
N TYR A 7 -41.43 -29.18 -10.90
CA TYR A 7 -40.04 -29.10 -11.34
C TYR A 7 -39.74 -27.78 -12.03
N ALA A 8 -40.65 -27.24 -12.85
CA ALA A 8 -40.44 -25.95 -13.50
C ALA A 8 -40.17 -24.81 -12.50
N LEU A 9 -40.89 -24.76 -11.38
CA LEU A 9 -40.68 -23.75 -10.34
C LEU A 9 -39.38 -24.00 -9.55
N ILE A 10 -39.07 -25.25 -9.22
CA ILE A 10 -37.83 -25.61 -8.53
C ILE A 10 -36.62 -25.27 -9.40
N PHE A 11 -36.65 -25.63 -10.69
CA PHE A 11 -35.60 -25.27 -11.64
C PHE A 11 -35.46 -23.75 -11.78
N ALA A 12 -36.57 -23.00 -11.84
CA ALA A 12 -36.50 -21.55 -11.87
C ALA A 12 -35.84 -20.96 -10.62
N MET A 13 -36.13 -21.48 -9.42
CA MET A 13 -35.47 -21.04 -8.18
C MET A 13 -33.99 -21.42 -8.13
N LEU A 14 -33.61 -22.61 -8.58
CA LEU A 14 -32.21 -23.02 -8.62
C LEU A 14 -31.40 -22.18 -9.61
N VAL A 15 -31.98 -21.84 -10.76
CA VAL A 15 -31.33 -20.98 -11.76
C VAL A 15 -31.16 -19.57 -11.22
N THR A 16 -32.15 -18.98 -10.56
CA THR A 16 -32.01 -17.62 -10.00
C THR A 16 -31.00 -17.56 -8.86
N LEU A 17 -30.96 -18.58 -8.00
CA LEU A 17 -29.92 -18.69 -6.96
C LEU A 17 -28.53 -18.84 -7.55
N PHE A 18 -28.37 -19.71 -8.56
CA PHE A 18 -27.08 -19.92 -9.21
C PHE A 18 -26.58 -18.67 -9.93
N VAL A 19 -27.46 -18.00 -10.70
CA VAL A 19 -27.14 -16.72 -11.36
C VAL A 19 -26.78 -15.65 -10.33
N GLY A 20 -27.51 -15.58 -9.22
CA GLY A 20 -27.21 -14.66 -8.11
C GLY A 20 -25.83 -14.92 -7.49
N LEU A 21 -25.47 -16.18 -7.25
CA LEU A 21 -24.16 -16.58 -6.72
C LEU A 21 -23.02 -16.27 -7.69
N VAL A 22 -23.22 -16.49 -8.99
CA VAL A 22 -22.23 -16.14 -10.02
C VAL A 22 -22.04 -14.63 -10.10
N VAL A 23 -23.12 -13.85 -10.15
CA VAL A 23 -23.05 -12.39 -10.16
C VAL A 23 -22.38 -11.87 -8.89
N TRP A 24 -22.75 -12.40 -7.72
CA TRP A 24 -22.12 -12.06 -6.46
C TRP A 24 -20.63 -12.40 -6.47
N ALA A 25 -20.23 -13.59 -6.92
CA ALA A 25 -18.83 -13.98 -7.00
C ALA A 25 -18.03 -13.08 -7.95
N LEU A 26 -18.56 -12.76 -9.13
CA LEU A 26 -17.91 -11.88 -10.10
C LEU A 26 -17.79 -10.43 -9.59
N LEU A 27 -18.78 -9.93 -8.86
CA LEU A 27 -18.76 -8.58 -8.28
C LEU A 27 -17.93 -8.52 -6.99
N TYR A 28 -17.95 -9.57 -6.17
CA TYR A 28 -17.20 -9.67 -4.92
C TYR A 28 -15.69 -9.82 -5.18
N ASP A 29 -15.30 -10.61 -6.17
CA ASP A 29 -13.90 -10.82 -6.55
C ASP A 29 -13.23 -9.52 -7.07
N ASN A 30 -14.01 -8.67 -7.75
CA ASN A 30 -13.52 -7.38 -8.23
C ASN A 30 -13.15 -6.38 -7.12
N SER A 31 -13.56 -6.65 -5.87
CA SER A 31 -13.25 -5.80 -4.71
C SER A 31 -11.94 -6.18 -3.99
N SER A 32 -11.44 -7.42 -4.18
CA SER A 32 -10.24 -7.93 -3.46
C SER A 32 -8.90 -7.58 -4.11
N LYS A 33 -8.87 -7.02 -5.32
CA LYS A 33 -7.60 -6.58 -5.94
C LYS A 33 -7.07 -5.25 -5.40
N LYS A 34 -7.69 -4.67 -4.38
CA LYS A 34 -7.15 -3.48 -3.69
C LYS A 34 -6.05 -3.88 -2.71
N GLY A 35 -4.84 -3.97 -3.25
CA GLY A 35 -3.62 -3.52 -2.58
C GLY A 35 -3.21 -4.26 -1.31
N VAL A 36 -2.63 -5.44 -1.46
CA VAL A 36 -1.58 -5.85 -0.52
C VAL A 36 -0.33 -5.04 -0.90
N TYR A 37 -0.13 -3.89 -0.25
CA TYR A 37 1.22 -3.32 -0.13
C TYR A 37 1.96 -4.21 0.87
N GLU A 38 2.66 -5.21 0.35
CA GLU A 38 3.55 -6.06 1.15
C GLU A 38 4.77 -5.21 1.55
N LYS A 39 4.84 -4.86 2.83
CA LYS A 39 5.99 -4.16 3.41
C LYS A 39 7.14 -5.19 3.50
N PRO A 40 8.27 -5.00 2.80
CA PRO A 40 9.38 -5.94 2.89
C PRO A 40 10.13 -5.72 4.21
N GLU A 41 9.71 -6.38 5.29
CA GLU A 41 10.38 -6.29 6.59
C GLU A 41 11.56 -7.27 6.77
N GLU A 42 11.84 -8.16 5.82
CA GLU A 42 12.83 -9.22 6.02
C GLU A 42 14.23 -8.95 5.42
N LYS A 43 14.43 -7.83 4.70
CA LYS A 43 15.77 -7.40 4.23
C LYS A 43 16.26 -6.10 4.84
N VAL A 44 15.66 -5.67 5.94
CA VAL A 44 16.00 -4.41 6.61
C VAL A 44 17.31 -4.53 7.40
N GLU A 45 17.69 -5.72 7.86
CA GLU A 45 18.81 -5.85 8.81
C GLU A 45 20.20 -5.68 8.17
N GLU A 46 20.36 -5.96 6.88
CA GLU A 46 21.63 -5.76 6.17
C GLU A 46 21.73 -4.36 5.53
N ILE A 47 20.61 -3.80 5.10
CA ILE A 47 20.55 -2.45 4.54
C ILE A 47 20.75 -1.40 5.66
N GLN A 48 20.16 -1.59 6.85
CA GLN A 48 20.26 -0.62 7.95
C GLN A 48 21.71 -0.37 8.41
N ARG A 49 22.59 -1.37 8.34
CA ARG A 49 24.00 -1.23 8.74
C ARG A 49 24.81 -0.33 7.81
N ASN A 50 24.43 -0.25 6.53
CA ASN A 50 25.08 0.62 5.55
C ASN A 50 24.49 2.03 5.53
N ILE A 51 23.25 2.21 6.01
CA ILE A 51 22.63 3.52 6.12
C ILE A 51 23.07 4.22 7.43
N ASN A 52 23.42 3.52 8.50
CA ASN A 52 23.91 4.16 9.74
C ASN A 52 25.30 4.83 9.63
N ALA A 53 25.88 4.88 8.43
CA ALA A 53 26.95 5.84 8.08
C ALA A 53 26.41 7.21 7.60
N GLY A 54 25.08 7.40 7.56
CA GLY A 54 24.38 8.57 7.05
C GLY A 54 22.88 8.72 7.41
N SER A 55 22.28 7.88 8.26
CA SER A 55 20.87 7.97 8.71
C SER A 55 20.64 8.12 10.22
N ASP A 56 21.69 8.28 11.02
CA ASP A 56 21.51 8.58 12.45
C ASP A 56 21.16 10.05 12.72
N CYS A 57 20.97 10.85 11.66
CA CYS A 57 20.56 12.22 11.79
C CYS A 57 19.05 12.37 11.71
N PRO A 58 18.43 13.13 12.65
CA PRO A 58 17.04 13.51 12.54
C PRO A 58 16.76 14.05 11.14
N LEU A 59 15.63 13.69 10.54
CA LEU A 59 15.17 14.16 9.23
C LEU A 59 14.74 15.65 9.25
N GLU A 60 15.38 16.45 10.11
CA GLU A 60 15.15 17.87 10.24
C GLU A 60 15.90 18.63 9.14
N PHE A 61 15.23 19.64 8.61
CA PHE A 61 15.76 20.52 7.58
C PHE A 61 15.45 21.98 7.90
N LYS A 62 16.34 22.86 7.46
CA LYS A 62 16.15 24.30 7.48
C LYS A 62 16.02 24.80 6.04
N TYR A 63 15.20 25.83 5.85
CA TYR A 63 15.17 26.61 4.60
C TYR A 63 16.15 27.77 4.70
N CYS A 64 16.92 27.95 3.64
CA CYS A 64 17.83 29.06 3.43
C CYS A 64 17.09 30.25 2.76
N GLU A 65 17.66 31.45 2.78
CA GLU A 65 16.99 32.65 2.24
C GLU A 65 16.86 32.60 0.71
N ASP A 66 17.76 31.87 0.04
CA ASP A 66 17.69 31.46 -1.37
C ASP A 66 16.55 30.45 -1.68
N GLY A 67 15.88 29.90 -0.66
CA GLY A 67 14.85 28.87 -0.77
C GLY A 67 15.38 27.43 -0.84
N THR A 68 16.70 27.23 -0.75
CA THR A 68 17.31 25.90 -0.70
C THR A 68 17.02 25.22 0.63
N ARG A 69 16.85 23.89 0.61
CA ARG A 69 16.62 23.08 1.80
C ARG A 69 17.90 22.36 2.21
N VAL A 70 18.39 22.66 3.41
CA VAL A 70 19.59 22.02 3.99
C VAL A 70 19.21 21.06 5.10
N GLY A 71 19.79 19.86 5.06
CA GLY A 71 19.63 18.84 6.09
C GLY A 71 20.83 18.77 7.05
N ARG A 72 20.80 17.82 7.97
CA ARG A 72 21.94 17.51 8.85
C ARG A 72 22.96 16.61 8.13
N GLU A 73 24.24 16.89 8.29
CA GLU A 73 25.34 16.16 7.63
C GLU A 73 26.47 15.84 8.63
N GLY A 74 27.19 14.74 8.39
CA GLY A 74 28.42 14.37 9.08
C GLY A 74 28.26 13.68 10.44
N PRO A 75 29.39 13.31 11.09
CA PRO A 75 29.46 12.46 12.29
C PRO A 75 28.99 13.11 13.61
N GLY A 76 28.08 14.08 13.52
CA GLY A 76 27.46 14.73 14.67
C GLY A 76 26.14 15.42 14.31
N CYS A 77 25.57 15.09 13.15
CA CYS A 77 24.29 15.60 12.69
C CYS A 77 24.16 17.12 12.78
N LYS A 78 25.22 17.82 12.38
CA LYS A 78 25.23 19.28 12.35
C LYS A 78 24.43 19.73 11.14
N MET A 79 23.64 20.79 11.30
CA MET A 79 22.92 21.38 10.17
C MET A 79 23.94 21.87 9.15
N LYS A 80 23.78 21.46 7.90
CA LYS A 80 24.60 21.99 6.81
C LYS A 80 24.35 23.50 6.70
N LYS A 81 25.42 24.26 6.42
CA LYS A 81 25.34 25.70 6.16
C LYS A 81 24.54 25.98 4.89
N CYS A 82 23.91 27.15 4.82
CA CYS A 82 23.32 27.62 3.59
C CYS A 82 24.44 27.98 2.59
N PRO A 83 24.19 27.86 1.27
CA PRO A 83 25.18 28.22 0.25
C PRO A 83 25.58 29.70 0.31
N GLU A 84 24.79 30.55 0.97
CA GLU A 84 25.09 31.96 1.23
C GLU A 84 26.04 32.17 2.43
N ASP A 85 26.28 31.13 3.23
CA ASP A 85 27.15 31.15 4.42
C ASP A 85 28.57 30.56 4.16
N GLU A 86 28.90 30.27 2.89
CA GLU A 86 30.23 29.86 2.40
C GLU A 86 31.07 31.07 1.97
#